data_AF-A0A329QVJ6-F1
#
_entry.id   AF-A0A329QVJ6-F1
#
_cell.length_a   1.000
_cell.length_b   1.000
_cell.length_c   1.000
_cell.angle_alpha   90.00
_cell.angle_beta   90.00
_cell.angle_gamma   90.00
#
_symmetry.space_group_name_H-M   'P 1'
#
loop_
_entity.id
_entity.type
_entity.pdbx_description
1 polymer ?
#
loop_
_entity_poly.entity_id
_entity_poly.type
_entity_poly.pdbx_seq_one_letter_code
_entity_poly.pdbx_strand_id
1 'polypeptide(L)'
;MTAEILLTVAGLALLDTLSPATIGVTIYLLLTADRRLAPLLFTYLGTVAAFYFTLGVALVLGLDVFLAAAGDALNTRTSFWIQAVIGAAMLIGSFLIPTKRAAPSPRTPRVHTLPAMIGFGLTTGLLEAGMALPYLGAIGILISADVGAHQWLPVIAGYNLVMVLPPVLMYLAWNLLGARIRPRLQRWRDKIAGGTRETMAWILGIAGFLVLRDAVFRLSGDGSAFPF
;
A
#
# COMPACT_ATOMS: atom_id res chain seq x y z
N MET A 1 -15.73 6.74 19.29
CA MET A 1 -14.55 7.12 18.49
C MET A 1 -14.27 8.61 18.64
N THR A 2 -13.03 9.02 18.95
CA THR A 2 -12.66 10.43 19.17
C THR A 2 -12.32 11.15 17.85
N ALA A 3 -12.41 12.48 17.84
CA ALA A 3 -12.09 13.29 16.66
C ALA A 3 -10.60 13.18 16.26
N GLU A 4 -9.72 12.97 17.24
CA GLU A 4 -8.29 12.78 17.04
C GLU A 4 -7.96 11.49 16.27
N ILE A 5 -8.63 10.38 16.61
CA ILE A 5 -8.50 9.11 15.88
C ILE A 5 -8.94 9.29 14.43
N LEU A 6 -10.08 9.94 14.21
CA LEU A 6 -10.59 10.23 12.86
C LEU A 6 -9.62 11.09 12.06
N LEU A 7 -9.04 12.12 12.66
CA LEU A 7 -8.07 13.00 12.03
C LEU A 7 -6.78 12.23 11.66
N THR A 8 -6.31 11.37 12.57
CA THR A 8 -5.11 10.55 12.35
C THR A 8 -5.31 9.56 11.21
N VAL A 9 -6.44 8.83 11.23
CA VAL A 9 -6.81 7.88 10.16
C VAL A 9 -7.02 8.62 8.83
N ALA A 10 -7.61 9.81 8.84
CA ALA A 10 -7.74 10.64 7.64
C ALA A 10 -6.37 11.06 7.09
N GLY A 11 -5.43 11.44 7.97
CA GLY A 11 -4.05 11.74 7.58
C GLY A 11 -3.35 10.55 6.92
N LEU A 12 -3.52 9.34 7.49
CA LEU A 12 -2.99 8.10 6.90
C LEU A 12 -3.65 7.79 5.55
N ALA A 13 -4.96 7.97 5.42
CA ALA A 13 -5.68 7.80 4.18
C ALA A 13 -5.16 8.75 3.08
N LEU A 14 -4.90 10.01 3.44
CA LEU A 14 -4.30 11.00 2.55
C LEU A 14 -2.90 10.57 2.09
N LEU A 15 -2.08 10.00 2.97
CA LEU A 15 -0.77 9.48 2.61
C LEU A 15 -0.87 8.34 1.58
N ASP A 16 -1.86 7.48 1.73
CA ASP A 16 -2.11 6.33 0.85
C ASP A 16 -2.67 6.73 -0.53
N THR A 17 -3.29 7.90 -0.64
CA THR A 17 -3.77 8.43 -1.92
C THR A 17 -2.65 8.69 -2.95
N LEU A 18 -1.40 8.80 -2.48
CA LEU A 18 -0.21 9.00 -3.31
C LEU A 18 0.40 7.69 -3.81
N SER A 19 -0.30 6.55 -3.68
CA SER A 19 0.25 5.27 -4.09
C SER A 19 0.68 5.27 -5.57
N PRO A 20 1.94 4.89 -5.87
CA PRO A 20 2.45 4.83 -7.23
C PRO A 20 1.65 3.89 -8.14
N ALA A 21 1.05 2.82 -7.61
CA ALA A 21 0.40 1.82 -8.46
C ALA A 21 -0.98 2.28 -8.94
N THR A 22 -1.84 2.80 -8.06
CA THR A 22 -3.15 3.35 -8.45
C THR A 22 -3.00 4.54 -9.41
N ILE A 23 -2.07 5.46 -9.13
CA ILE A 23 -1.76 6.59 -10.01
C ILE A 23 -1.18 6.10 -11.34
N GLY A 24 -0.22 5.16 -11.30
CA GLY A 24 0.44 4.62 -12.48
C GLY A 24 -0.51 3.92 -13.45
N VAL A 25 -1.38 3.04 -12.93
CA VAL A 25 -2.41 2.35 -13.72
C VAL A 25 -3.41 3.34 -14.30
N THR A 26 -3.83 4.34 -13.52
CA THR A 26 -4.75 5.38 -13.98
C THR A 26 -4.15 6.17 -15.13
N ILE A 27 -2.91 6.65 -15.01
CA ILE A 27 -2.21 7.37 -16.08
C ILE A 27 -2.08 6.48 -17.34
N TYR A 28 -1.73 5.21 -17.16
CA TYR A 28 -1.62 4.27 -18.28
C TYR A 28 -2.95 4.16 -19.02
N LEU A 29 -4.05 3.90 -18.31
CA LEU A 29 -5.38 3.79 -18.92
C LEU A 29 -5.81 5.09 -19.60
N LEU A 30 -5.63 6.25 -18.95
CA LEU A 30 -5.95 7.56 -19.54
C LEU A 30 -5.21 7.82 -20.86
N LEU A 31 -3.99 7.29 -21.00
CA LEU A 31 -3.16 7.51 -22.19
C LEU A 31 -3.36 6.47 -23.29
N THR A 32 -3.91 5.30 -22.98
CA THR A 32 -3.96 4.13 -23.88
C THR A 32 -5.38 3.68 -24.22
N ALA A 33 -6.35 3.88 -23.33
CA ALA A 33 -7.74 3.51 -23.55
C ALA A 33 -8.54 4.71 -24.06
N ASP A 34 -9.08 4.62 -25.28
CA ASP A 34 -9.97 5.67 -25.82
C ASP A 34 -11.43 5.38 -25.42
N ARG A 35 -12.11 4.46 -26.12
CA ARG A 35 -13.57 4.27 -25.97
C ARG A 35 -14.02 3.50 -24.73
N ARG A 36 -13.13 2.72 -24.10
CA ARG A 36 -13.44 1.85 -22.94
C ARG A 36 -12.77 2.29 -21.65
N LEU A 37 -12.26 3.52 -21.60
CA LEU A 37 -11.54 4.05 -20.44
C LEU A 37 -12.36 3.96 -19.15
N ALA A 38 -13.59 4.49 -19.15
CA ALA A 38 -14.45 4.53 -17.97
C ALA A 38 -14.70 3.13 -17.38
N PRO A 39 -15.24 2.15 -18.15
CA PRO A 39 -15.51 0.82 -17.58
C PRO A 39 -14.23 0.11 -17.13
N LEU A 40 -13.11 0.24 -17.86
CA LEU A 40 -11.84 -0.39 -17.43
C LEU A 40 -11.31 0.21 -16.13
N LEU A 41 -11.31 1.55 -16.02
CA LEU A 41 -10.82 2.25 -14.85
C LEU A 41 -11.69 1.96 -13.62
N PHE A 42 -13.01 2.08 -13.74
CA PHE A 42 -13.91 1.83 -12.59
C PHE A 42 -13.96 0.35 -12.20
N THR A 43 -13.79 -0.59 -13.13
CA THR A 43 -13.61 -2.01 -12.78
C THR A 43 -12.31 -2.24 -12.01
N TYR A 44 -11.20 -1.64 -12.45
CA TYR A 44 -9.93 -1.72 -11.73
C TYR A 44 -10.05 -1.10 -10.33
N LEU A 45 -10.51 0.15 -10.23
CA LEU A 45 -10.66 0.87 -8.96
C LEU A 45 -11.64 0.17 -8.01
N GLY A 46 -12.78 -0.31 -8.54
CA GLY A 46 -13.76 -1.06 -7.76
C GLY A 46 -13.18 -2.38 -7.23
N THR A 47 -12.35 -3.06 -8.02
CA THR A 47 -11.68 -4.30 -7.58
C THR A 47 -10.69 -4.01 -6.46
N VAL A 48 -9.85 -2.97 -6.60
CA VAL A 48 -8.89 -2.56 -5.56
C VAL A 48 -9.63 -2.15 -4.29
N ALA A 49 -10.65 -1.30 -4.39
CA ALA A 49 -11.45 -0.87 -3.25
C ALA A 49 -12.14 -2.03 -2.53
N ALA A 50 -12.74 -2.96 -3.28
CA ALA A 50 -13.39 -4.13 -2.70
C ALA A 50 -12.37 -5.06 -2.02
N PHE A 51 -11.20 -5.26 -2.64
CA PHE A 51 -10.11 -6.04 -2.06
C PHE A 51 -9.64 -5.45 -0.74
N TYR A 52 -9.29 -4.16 -0.71
CA TYR A 52 -8.83 -3.49 0.50
C TYR A 52 -9.91 -3.41 1.57
N PHE A 53 -11.15 -3.11 1.21
CA PHE A 53 -12.27 -3.12 2.16
C PHE A 53 -12.45 -4.51 2.80
N THR A 54 -12.45 -5.57 1.99
CA THR A 54 -12.58 -6.95 2.48
C THR A 54 -11.38 -7.33 3.36
N LEU A 55 -10.18 -6.94 2.94
CA LEU A 55 -8.95 -7.16 3.70
C LEU A 55 -9.02 -6.44 5.06
N GLY A 56 -9.40 -5.17 5.11
CA GLY A 56 -9.53 -4.41 6.36
C GLY A 56 -10.57 -4.99 7.30
N VAL A 57 -11.73 -5.40 6.78
CA VAL A 57 -12.76 -6.09 7.56
C VAL A 57 -12.22 -7.41 8.11
N ALA A 58 -11.55 -8.21 7.28
CA ALA A 58 -10.96 -9.47 7.69
C ALA A 58 -9.86 -9.27 8.75
N LEU A 59 -9.06 -8.20 8.62
CA LEU A 59 -8.07 -7.83 9.62
C LEU A 59 -8.75 -7.41 10.91
N VAL A 60 -9.69 -6.47 10.94
CA VAL A 60 -10.33 -6.07 12.21
C VAL A 60 -11.02 -7.25 12.93
N LEU A 61 -11.63 -8.17 12.18
CA LEU A 61 -12.34 -9.32 12.76
C LEU A 61 -11.43 -10.50 13.14
N GLY A 62 -10.30 -10.67 12.44
CA GLY A 62 -9.45 -11.84 12.54
C GLY A 62 -8.03 -11.56 13.01
N LEU A 63 -7.62 -10.30 13.13
CA LEU A 63 -6.25 -9.91 13.45
C LEU A 63 -5.89 -10.36 14.87
N ASP A 64 -6.79 -10.31 15.85
CA ASP A 64 -6.47 -10.76 17.21
C ASP A 64 -6.14 -12.26 17.26
N VAL A 65 -6.93 -13.09 16.54
CA VAL A 65 -6.69 -14.54 16.42
C VAL A 65 -5.41 -14.81 15.63
N PHE A 66 -5.19 -14.07 14.53
CA PHE A 66 -4.00 -14.20 13.70
C PHE A 66 -2.74 -13.75 14.44
N LEU A 67 -2.77 -12.64 15.18
CA LEU A 67 -1.67 -12.10 15.96
C LEU A 67 -1.36 -12.97 17.17
N ALA A 68 -2.36 -13.57 17.82
CA ALA A 68 -2.13 -14.54 18.89
C ALA A 68 -1.42 -15.79 18.33
N ALA A 69 -1.93 -16.36 17.23
CA ALA A 69 -1.33 -17.53 16.59
C ALA A 69 0.06 -17.25 16.00
N ALA A 70 0.25 -16.09 15.38
CA ALA A 70 1.53 -15.64 14.86
C ALA A 70 2.49 -15.30 16.00
N GLY A 71 2.03 -14.68 17.08
CA GLY A 71 2.82 -14.35 18.27
C GLY A 71 3.39 -15.60 18.92
N ASP A 72 2.57 -16.64 19.14
CA ASP A 72 3.02 -17.91 19.70
C ASP A 72 4.03 -18.61 18.79
N ALA A 73 3.82 -18.58 17.46
CA ALA A 73 4.74 -19.15 16.48
C ALA A 73 6.04 -18.33 16.32
N LEU A 74 5.97 -17.00 16.45
CA LEU A 74 7.08 -16.07 16.28
C LEU A 74 7.87 -15.81 17.58
N ASN A 75 7.39 -16.28 18.74
CA ASN A 75 8.08 -16.15 20.02
C ASN A 75 8.97 -17.37 20.34
N THR A 76 9.64 -17.91 19.32
CA THR A 76 10.60 -19.00 19.45
C THR A 76 12.01 -18.50 19.11
N ARG A 77 13.04 -19.07 19.73
CA ARG A 77 14.43 -18.69 19.41
C ARG A 77 14.76 -18.85 17.91
N THR A 78 14.16 -19.85 17.26
CA THR A 78 14.28 -20.12 15.82
C THR A 78 13.62 -19.05 14.96
N SER A 79 12.46 -18.52 15.35
CA SER A 79 11.77 -17.47 14.58
C SER A 79 12.53 -16.14 14.63
N PHE A 80 13.19 -15.82 15.74
CA PHE A 80 14.07 -14.63 15.79
C PHE A 80 15.30 -14.77 14.88
N TRP A 81 15.88 -15.97 14.75
CA TRP A 81 16.94 -16.20 13.76
C TRP A 81 16.44 -16.06 12.32
N ILE A 82 15.25 -16.59 12.02
CA ILE A 82 14.61 -16.41 10.71
C ILE A 82 14.35 -14.93 10.44
N GLN A 83 13.83 -14.19 11.42
CA GLN A 83 13.60 -12.75 11.36
C GLN A 83 14.91 -11.98 11.13
N ALA A 84 16.00 -12.37 11.79
CA ALA A 84 17.32 -11.76 11.58
C ALA A 84 17.83 -12.00 10.15
N VAL A 85 17.69 -13.22 9.62
CA VAL A 85 18.06 -13.54 8.24
C VAL A 85 17.23 -12.73 7.24
N ILE A 86 15.92 -12.60 7.47
CA ILE A 86 15.03 -11.78 6.62
C ILE A 86 15.43 -10.31 6.68
N GLY A 87 15.63 -9.75 7.88
CA GLY A 87 16.05 -8.36 8.07
C GLY A 87 17.39 -8.07 7.40
N ALA A 88 18.37 -8.96 7.56
CA ALA A 88 19.67 -8.87 6.89
C ALA A 88 19.54 -8.97 5.37
N ALA A 89 18.72 -9.89 4.85
CA ALA A 89 18.48 -10.03 3.42
C ALA A 89 17.81 -8.79 2.82
N MET A 90 16.84 -8.19 3.51
CA MET A 90 16.21 -6.93 3.10
C MET A 90 17.22 -5.77 3.11
N LEU A 91 18.03 -5.67 4.16
CA LEU A 91 19.05 -4.64 4.31
C LEU A 91 20.12 -4.75 3.21
N ILE A 92 20.67 -5.94 2.98
CA ILE A 92 21.65 -6.20 1.92
C ILE A 92 21.01 -5.99 0.54
N GLY A 93 19.78 -6.49 0.36
CA GLY A 93 18.97 -6.33 -0.85
C GLY A 93 18.76 -4.88 -1.24
N SER A 94 18.65 -3.96 -0.27
CA SER A 94 18.50 -2.53 -0.53
C SER A 94 19.67 -1.93 -1.32
N PHE A 95 20.91 -2.39 -1.07
CA PHE A 95 22.11 -1.94 -1.78
C PHE A 95 22.24 -2.55 -3.18
N LEU A 96 21.55 -3.66 -3.44
CA LEU A 96 21.53 -4.34 -4.73
C LEU A 96 20.49 -3.74 -5.69
N ILE A 97 19.56 -2.90 -5.21
CA ILE A 97 18.58 -2.22 -6.06
C ILE A 97 19.31 -1.21 -6.96
N PRO A 98 19.30 -1.41 -8.29
CA PRO A 98 19.98 -0.50 -9.20
C PRO A 98 19.29 0.87 -9.17
N THR A 99 19.98 1.87 -8.64
CA THR A 99 19.53 3.27 -8.57
C THR A 99 19.72 4.01 -9.90
N LYS A 100 20.51 3.45 -10.83
CA LYS A 100 20.72 4.03 -12.17
C LYS A 100 19.58 3.63 -13.12
N ARG A 101 19.17 4.61 -13.94
CA ARG A 101 18.09 4.50 -14.95
C ARG A 101 18.27 3.25 -15.83
N ALA A 102 17.47 2.24 -15.54
CA ALA A 102 17.08 1.23 -16.52
C ALA A 102 15.58 1.35 -16.73
N ALA A 103 15.18 1.90 -17.88
CA ALA A 103 13.85 1.66 -18.45
C ALA A 103 13.74 0.14 -18.74
N PRO A 104 12.61 -0.52 -18.44
CA PRO A 104 11.30 -0.11 -18.91
C PRO A 104 10.24 0.04 -17.79
N SER A 105 9.17 0.72 -18.16
CA SER A 105 7.85 0.76 -17.52
C SER A 105 7.45 -0.59 -16.91
N PRO A 106 6.59 -0.62 -15.86
CA PRO A 106 5.82 -1.82 -15.55
C PRO A 106 5.26 -2.31 -16.88
N ARG A 107 5.55 -3.55 -17.25
CA ARG A 107 5.03 -4.17 -18.46
C ARG A 107 3.52 -4.35 -18.23
N THR A 108 2.76 -3.28 -18.34
CA THR A 108 1.30 -3.30 -18.49
C THR A 108 1.06 -4.03 -19.81
N PRO A 109 0.59 -5.28 -19.79
CA PRO A 109 0.18 -5.94 -21.02
C PRO A 109 -0.91 -5.09 -21.65
N ARG A 110 -0.99 -5.07 -22.98
CA ARG A 110 -2.07 -4.41 -23.73
C ARG A 110 -3.38 -5.16 -23.47
N VAL A 111 -4.00 -4.97 -22.31
CA VAL A 111 -5.24 -5.65 -21.96
C VAL A 111 -6.33 -4.61 -21.73
N HIS A 112 -7.11 -4.38 -22.78
CA HIS A 112 -8.33 -3.56 -22.75
C HIS A 112 -9.56 -4.44 -22.45
N THR A 113 -9.46 -5.37 -21.49
CA THR A 113 -10.57 -6.27 -21.12
C THR A 113 -10.87 -6.21 -19.63
N LEU A 114 -12.14 -6.37 -19.27
CA LEU A 114 -12.61 -6.29 -17.87
C LEU A 114 -11.98 -7.37 -16.97
N PRO A 115 -11.90 -8.66 -17.37
CA PRO A 115 -11.30 -9.68 -16.51
C PRO A 115 -9.82 -9.43 -16.23
N ALA A 116 -9.10 -8.86 -17.20
CA ALA A 116 -7.70 -8.49 -17.00
C ALA A 116 -7.55 -7.33 -16.02
N MET A 117 -8.48 -6.36 -16.01
CA MET A 117 -8.50 -5.28 -15.02
C MET A 117 -8.80 -5.78 -13.61
N ILE A 118 -9.67 -6.79 -13.47
CA ILE A 118 -9.91 -7.47 -12.18
C ILE A 118 -8.62 -8.15 -11.71
N GLY A 119 -7.99 -8.95 -12.57
CA GLY A 119 -6.72 -9.60 -12.27
C GLY A 119 -5.60 -8.61 -11.91
N PHE A 120 -5.53 -7.48 -12.63
CA PHE A 120 -4.60 -6.39 -12.30
C PHE A 120 -4.92 -5.74 -10.97
N GLY A 121 -6.19 -5.47 -10.67
CA GLY A 121 -6.64 -4.91 -9.40
C GLY A 121 -6.26 -5.80 -8.23
N LEU A 122 -6.50 -7.12 -8.35
CA LEU A 122 -6.14 -8.08 -7.31
C LEU A 122 -4.63 -8.22 -7.11
N THR A 123 -3.86 -8.33 -8.20
CA THR A 123 -2.39 -8.44 -8.10
C THR A 123 -1.77 -7.16 -7.55
N THR A 124 -2.25 -6.00 -7.98
CA THR A 124 -1.80 -4.70 -7.45
C THR A 124 -2.18 -4.57 -5.99
N GLY A 125 -3.44 -4.88 -5.64
CA GLY A 125 -3.91 -4.85 -4.25
C GLY A 125 -3.11 -5.77 -3.34
N LEU A 126 -2.75 -6.97 -3.80
CA LEU A 126 -1.91 -7.90 -3.03
C LEU A 126 -0.48 -7.37 -2.83
N LEU A 127 0.12 -6.80 -3.89
CA LEU A 127 1.46 -6.24 -3.82
C LEU A 127 1.51 -5.01 -2.91
N GLU A 128 0.54 -4.12 -3.04
CA GLU A 128 0.46 -2.92 -2.21
C GLU A 128 0.04 -3.23 -0.78
N ALA A 129 -0.83 -4.22 -0.51
CA ALA A 129 -1.24 -4.57 0.85
C ALA A 129 -0.05 -4.93 1.75
N GLY A 130 0.99 -5.56 1.20
CA GLY A 130 2.24 -5.83 1.91
C GLY A 130 3.11 -4.60 2.17
N MET A 131 2.88 -3.50 1.43
CA MET A 131 3.63 -2.24 1.52
C MET A 131 2.81 -1.09 2.10
N ALA A 132 1.50 -1.27 2.30
CA ALA A 132 0.55 -0.27 2.77
C ALA A 132 0.63 -0.10 4.29
N LEU A 133 1.80 0.35 4.76
CA LEU A 133 2.02 0.72 6.16
C LEU A 133 0.96 1.71 6.68
N PRO A 134 0.51 2.72 5.92
CA PRO A 134 -0.56 3.62 6.39
C PRO A 134 -1.87 2.90 6.64
N TYR A 135 -2.26 1.97 5.75
CA TYR A 135 -3.49 1.18 5.88
C TYR A 135 -3.43 0.27 7.11
N LEU A 136 -2.35 -0.49 7.26
CA LEU A 136 -2.15 -1.37 8.42
C LEU A 136 -2.10 -0.58 9.73
N GLY A 137 -1.46 0.59 9.74
CA GLY A 137 -1.45 1.51 10.88
C GLY A 137 -2.86 1.99 11.24
N ALA A 138 -3.67 2.37 10.26
CA ALA A 138 -5.06 2.77 10.48
C ALA A 138 -5.91 1.62 11.06
N ILE A 139 -5.74 0.41 10.56
CA ILE A 139 -6.39 -0.79 11.11
C ILE A 139 -5.97 -1.03 12.56
N GLY A 140 -4.67 -0.92 12.87
CA GLY A 140 -4.16 -1.06 14.24
C GLY A 140 -4.74 -0.03 15.22
N ILE A 141 -4.91 1.23 14.77
CA ILE A 141 -5.56 2.29 15.56
C ILE A 141 -7.05 1.97 15.78
N LEU A 142 -7.75 1.44 14.76
CA LEU A 142 -9.17 1.09 14.89
C LEU A 142 -9.39 -0.07 15.87
N ILE A 143 -8.50 -1.05 15.87
CA ILE A 143 -8.53 -2.20 16.79
C ILE A 143 -8.24 -1.72 18.22
N SER A 144 -7.20 -0.90 18.42
CA SER A 144 -6.84 -0.39 19.75
C SER A 144 -7.88 0.55 20.36
N ALA A 145 -8.70 1.19 19.53
CA ALA A 145 -9.81 2.02 19.99
C ALA A 145 -10.98 1.22 20.60
N ASP A 146 -10.98 -0.12 20.44
CA ASP A 146 -12.00 -1.05 20.97
C ASP A 146 -13.45 -0.57 20.70
N VAL A 147 -13.69 -0.15 19.45
CA VAL A 147 -14.99 0.38 19.04
C VAL A 147 -15.81 -0.69 18.32
N GLY A 148 -17.14 -0.65 18.49
CA GLY A 148 -18.03 -1.56 17.80
C GLY A 148 -18.03 -1.38 16.27
N ALA A 149 -18.48 -2.40 15.53
CA ALA A 149 -18.52 -2.44 14.06
C ALA A 149 -19.21 -1.24 13.40
N HIS A 150 -20.23 -0.68 14.06
CA HIS A 150 -20.91 0.52 13.59
C HIS A 150 -20.00 1.76 13.49
N GLN A 151 -18.85 1.79 14.18
CA GLN A 151 -17.90 2.91 14.15
C GLN A 151 -16.73 2.65 13.21
N TRP A 152 -16.09 1.49 13.27
CA TRP A 152 -14.91 1.22 12.42
C TRP A 152 -15.28 0.90 10.98
N LEU A 153 -16.43 0.26 10.72
CA LEU A 153 -16.82 -0.15 9.36
C LEU A 153 -17.02 1.04 8.42
N PRO A 154 -17.72 2.14 8.82
CA PRO A 154 -17.78 3.36 8.02
C PRO A 154 -16.43 4.04 7.84
N VAL A 155 -15.51 3.92 8.81
CA VAL A 155 -14.17 4.51 8.69
C VAL A 155 -13.33 3.75 7.67
N ILE A 156 -13.37 2.41 7.66
CA ILE A 156 -12.70 1.62 6.62
C ILE A 156 -13.30 1.93 5.25
N ALA A 157 -14.62 2.06 5.14
CA ALA A 157 -15.28 2.46 3.90
C ALA A 157 -14.82 3.86 3.45
N GLY A 158 -14.81 4.83 4.36
CA GLY A 158 -14.35 6.20 4.11
C GLY A 158 -12.88 6.26 3.69
N TYR A 159 -12.02 5.48 4.35
CA TYR A 159 -10.61 5.34 3.97
C TYR A 159 -10.47 4.84 2.53
N ASN A 160 -11.18 3.78 2.17
CA ASN A 160 -11.16 3.22 0.81
C ASN A 160 -11.66 4.23 -0.24
N LEU A 161 -12.68 5.03 0.10
CA LEU A 161 -13.15 6.09 -0.79
C LEU A 161 -12.09 7.17 -1.01
N VAL A 162 -11.42 7.60 0.07
CA VAL A 162 -10.31 8.57 -0.02
C VAL A 162 -9.17 8.01 -0.88
N MET A 163 -8.82 6.73 -0.71
CA MET A 163 -7.79 6.06 -1.52
C MET A 163 -8.08 6.09 -3.02
N VAL A 164 -9.34 5.90 -3.43
CA VAL A 164 -9.76 5.87 -4.85
C VAL A 164 -10.00 7.26 -5.43
N LEU A 165 -10.10 8.28 -4.57
CA LEU A 165 -10.46 9.64 -4.94
C LEU A 165 -9.52 10.28 -5.97
N PRO A 166 -8.17 10.22 -5.85
CA PRO A 166 -7.29 10.85 -6.84
C PRO A 166 -7.42 10.26 -8.25
N PRO A 167 -7.42 8.92 -8.45
CA PRO A 167 -7.72 8.33 -9.75
C PRO A 167 -9.04 8.82 -10.38
N VAL A 168 -10.09 8.95 -9.57
CA VAL A 168 -11.39 9.45 -10.02
C VAL A 168 -11.29 10.93 -10.41
N LEU A 169 -10.64 11.76 -9.60
CA LEU A 169 -10.38 13.17 -9.92
C LEU A 169 -9.56 13.33 -11.21
N MET A 170 -8.55 12.49 -11.41
CA MET A 170 -7.75 12.48 -12.64
C MET A 170 -8.59 12.15 -13.86
N TYR A 171 -9.48 11.16 -13.74
CA TYR A 171 -10.43 10.81 -14.79
C TYR A 171 -11.42 11.93 -15.11
N LEU A 172 -11.99 12.58 -14.08
CA LEU A 172 -12.88 13.73 -14.26
C LEU A 172 -12.15 14.91 -14.92
N ALA A 173 -10.94 15.23 -14.46
CA ALA A 173 -10.12 16.27 -15.06
C ALA A 173 -9.77 15.95 -16.53
N TRP A 174 -9.48 14.69 -16.84
CA TRP A 174 -9.26 14.25 -18.22
C TRP A 174 -10.49 14.46 -19.10
N ASN A 175 -11.68 14.13 -18.60
CA ASN A 175 -12.92 14.30 -19.34
C ASN A 175 -13.29 15.78 -19.56
N LEU A 176 -12.97 16.65 -18.59
CA LEU A 176 -13.28 18.08 -18.64
C LEU A 176 -12.26 18.91 -19.45
N LEU A 177 -10.96 18.59 -19.37
CA LEU A 177 -9.90 19.38 -20.00
C LEU A 177 -9.28 18.72 -21.24
N GLY A 178 -9.61 17.45 -21.52
CA GLY A 178 -9.19 16.72 -22.71
C GLY A 178 -7.67 16.75 -22.97
N ALA A 179 -7.28 16.96 -24.23
CA ALA A 179 -5.90 16.91 -24.69
C ALA A 179 -4.96 17.95 -24.06
N ARG A 180 -5.46 19.00 -23.39
CA ARG A 180 -4.62 20.00 -22.69
C ARG A 180 -3.88 19.43 -21.48
N ILE A 181 -4.39 18.37 -20.85
CA ILE A 181 -3.76 17.74 -19.69
C ILE A 181 -2.67 16.73 -20.09
N ARG A 182 -2.73 16.20 -21.32
CA ARG A 182 -1.80 15.18 -21.85
C ARG A 182 -0.31 15.48 -21.59
N PRO A 183 0.22 16.68 -21.89
CA PRO A 183 1.64 16.98 -21.65
C PRO A 183 1.98 17.13 -20.16
N ARG A 184 1.03 17.50 -19.30
CA ARG A 184 1.26 17.52 -17.84
C ARG A 184 1.32 16.11 -17.28
N LEU A 185 0.37 15.25 -17.65
CA LEU A 185 0.36 13.84 -17.22
C LEU A 185 1.65 13.09 -17.61
N GLN A 186 2.17 13.35 -18.80
CA GLN A 186 3.45 12.80 -19.24
C GLN A 186 4.63 13.24 -18.36
N ARG A 187 4.73 14.54 -18.03
CA ARG A 187 5.78 15.04 -17.11
C ARG A 187 5.66 14.43 -15.71
N TRP A 188 4.43 14.24 -15.22
CA TRP A 188 4.19 13.61 -13.92
C TRP A 188 4.59 12.14 -13.92
N ARG A 189 4.24 11.38 -14.96
CA ARG A 189 4.70 10.00 -15.17
C ARG A 189 6.22 9.91 -15.13
N ASP A 190 6.90 10.79 -15.85
CA ASP A 190 8.36 10.75 -15.96
C ASP A 190 9.06 11.18 -14.66
N LYS A 191 8.44 12.08 -13.86
CA LYS A 191 8.90 12.42 -12.51
C LYS A 191 8.68 11.29 -11.50
N ILE A 192 7.49 10.67 -11.49
CA ILE A 192 7.16 9.57 -10.58
C ILE A 192 8.08 8.38 -10.85
N ALA A 193 8.26 8.00 -12.12
CA ALA A 193 9.15 6.90 -12.50
C ALA A 193 10.63 7.14 -12.14
N GLY A 194 11.04 8.41 -11.97
CA GLY A 194 12.40 8.79 -11.59
C GLY A 194 12.71 8.64 -10.09
N GLY A 195 11.72 8.83 -9.21
CA GLY A 195 11.93 8.89 -7.76
C GLY A 195 11.61 7.60 -6.98
N THR A 196 10.88 6.64 -7.58
CA THR A 196 10.36 5.49 -6.83
C THR A 196 11.45 4.51 -6.40
N ARG A 197 12.47 4.22 -7.24
CA ARG A 197 13.46 3.16 -6.91
C ARG A 197 14.41 3.52 -5.78
N GLU A 198 14.85 4.78 -5.73
CA GLU A 198 15.70 5.26 -4.63
C GLU A 198 14.92 5.27 -3.31
N THR A 199 13.69 5.78 -3.34
CA THR A 199 12.79 5.77 -2.17
C THR A 199 12.49 4.34 -1.69
N MET A 200 12.22 3.41 -2.61
CA MET A 200 12.00 2.00 -2.28
C MET A 200 13.25 1.32 -1.70
N ALA A 201 14.44 1.63 -2.21
CA ALA A 201 15.69 1.13 -1.64
C ALA A 201 15.90 1.65 -0.21
N TRP A 202 15.65 2.93 0.04
CA TRP A 202 15.71 3.52 1.38
C TRP A 202 14.70 2.90 2.34
N ILE A 203 13.44 2.74 1.93
CA ILE A 203 12.40 2.12 2.76
C ILE A 203 12.77 0.67 3.07
N LEU A 204 13.20 -0.10 2.07
CA LEU A 204 13.62 -1.49 2.25
C LEU A 204 14.84 -1.59 3.19
N GLY A 205 15.80 -0.66 3.06
CA GLY A 205 16.96 -0.59 3.93
C GLY A 205 16.60 -0.26 5.38
N ILE A 206 15.76 0.76 5.61
CA ILE A 206 15.29 1.14 6.95
C ILE A 206 14.48 -0.01 7.57
N ALA A 207 13.52 -0.58 6.84
CA ALA A 207 12.72 -1.70 7.32
C ALA A 207 13.60 -2.92 7.65
N GLY A 208 14.52 -3.29 6.75
CA GLY A 208 15.47 -4.39 6.98
C GLY A 208 16.34 -4.18 8.21
N PHE A 209 16.86 -2.97 8.41
CA PHE A 209 17.63 -2.61 9.61
C PHE A 209 16.81 -2.73 10.90
N LEU A 210 15.58 -2.19 10.92
CA LEU A 210 14.72 -2.25 12.10
C LEU A 210 14.35 -3.70 12.46
N VAL A 211 14.01 -4.51 11.45
CA VAL A 211 13.69 -5.94 11.63
C VAL A 211 14.90 -6.72 12.14
N LEU A 212 16.09 -6.48 11.58
CA LEU A 212 17.33 -7.12 12.01
C LEU A 212 17.68 -6.73 13.45
N ARG A 213 17.58 -5.44 13.79
CA ARG A 213 17.86 -4.92 15.13
C ARG A 213 16.94 -5.53 16.18
N ASP A 214 15.63 -5.57 15.94
CA ASP A 214 14.66 -6.18 16.86
C ASP A 214 14.98 -7.66 17.10
N ALA A 215 15.29 -8.42 16.04
CA ALA A 215 15.66 -9.81 16.16
C ALA A 215 16.95 -10.03 16.98
N VAL A 216 17.99 -9.20 16.75
CA VAL A 216 19.23 -9.25 17.52
C VAL A 216 18.98 -8.94 18.99
N PHE A 217 18.17 -7.93 19.28
CA PHE A 217 17.81 -7.54 20.65
C PHE A 217 17.08 -8.66 21.41
N ARG A 218 16.11 -9.31 20.75
CA ARG A 218 15.39 -10.45 21.35
C ARG A 218 16.26 -11.69 21.53
N LEU A 219 17.27 -11.87 20.67
CA LEU A 219 18.26 -12.95 20.79
C LEU A 219 19.33 -12.67 21.86
N SER A 220 19.64 -11.40 22.15
CA SER A 220 20.66 -11.02 23.14
C SER A 220 20.16 -11.03 24.58
N GLY A 221 18.85 -11.18 24.81
CA GLY A 221 18.29 -11.45 26.15
C GLY A 221 18.16 -10.26 27.09
N ASP A 222 18.39 -9.02 26.64
CA ASP A 222 18.23 -7.81 27.44
C ASP A 222 16.75 -7.39 27.53
N GLY A 223 15.97 -8.16 28.27
CA GLY A 223 14.58 -7.84 28.66
C GLY A 223 14.46 -6.72 29.70
N SER A 224 15.26 -5.66 29.59
CA SER A 224 15.01 -4.43 30.36
C SER A 224 14.22 -3.46 29.49
N ALA A 225 12.91 -3.44 29.74
CA ALA A 225 12.04 -2.37 29.29
C ALA A 225 12.63 -1.04 29.76
N PHE A 226 12.83 -0.10 28.84
CA PHE A 226 12.84 1.30 29.20
C PHE A 226 11.69 2.01 28.48
N PRO A 227 10.84 2.74 29.23
CA PRO A 227 9.76 3.53 28.68
C PRO A 227 10.37 4.72 27.94
N PHE A 228 9.79 5.04 26.78
CA PHE A 228 9.90 6.30 26.04
C PHE A 228 11.22 7.09 26.18
#